data_AF-A0A969XYT0-F1
#
_entry.id   AF-A0A969XYT0-F1
#
_cell.length_a   1.000
_cell.length_b   1.000
_cell.length_c   1.000
_cell.angle_alpha   90.00
_cell.angle_beta   90.00
_cell.angle_gamma   90.00
#
_symmetry.space_group_name_H-M   'P 1'
#
loop_
_entity.id
_entity.type
_entity.pdbx_description
1 polymer ?
#
loop_
_entity_poly.entity_id
_entity_poly.type
_entity_poly.pdbx_seq_one_letter_code
_entity_poly.pdbx_strand_id
1 'polypeptide(L)'
;TIITRWVPPAPDARVGSWDAYMQAWPFADRPADDPYFDLVDGLDAAGARVVDAPTFGKWDVLAPIVGEAAELVVTGVSTDCCVVSTVLPAADAGATITVVADACAGSTPENHAAALQVMGLYPPQVTLRTAAEVAD
;
A
#
# COMPACT_ATOMS: atom_id res chain seq x y z
N THR A 1 10.12 10.60 -1.85
CA THR A 1 9.11 9.58 -2.19
C THR A 1 9.64 8.20 -1.92
N ILE A 2 8.81 7.34 -1.32
CA ILE A 2 9.08 5.91 -1.17
C ILE A 2 8.02 5.18 -2.00
N ILE A 3 8.44 4.22 -2.81
CA ILE A 3 7.55 3.35 -3.59
C ILE A 3 7.59 1.99 -2.94
N THR A 4 6.43 1.45 -2.57
CA THR A 4 6.34 0.09 -2.08
C THR A 4 5.92 -0.84 -3.20
N ARG A 5 6.63 -1.95 -3.36
CA ARG A 5 6.26 -3.01 -4.30
C ARG A 5 5.89 -4.27 -3.53
N TRP A 6 4.75 -4.86 -3.87
CA TRP A 6 4.42 -6.18 -3.37
C TRP A 6 5.12 -7.23 -4.25
N VAL A 7 5.80 -8.16 -3.60
CA VAL A 7 6.36 -9.36 -4.22
C VAL A 7 5.86 -10.56 -3.43
N PRO A 8 5.57 -11.73 -4.04
CA PRO A 8 5.05 -12.86 -3.28
C PRO A 8 6.08 -13.36 -2.27
N PRO A 9 5.65 -13.84 -1.07
CA PRO A 9 6.55 -14.56 -0.18
C PRO A 9 7.13 -15.79 -0.88
N ALA A 10 8.45 -15.97 -0.75
CA ALA A 10 9.14 -17.16 -1.24
C ALA A 10 8.47 -18.43 -0.69
N PRO A 11 8.40 -19.53 -1.46
CA PRO A 11 7.70 -20.76 -1.03
C PRO A 11 8.09 -21.27 0.36
N ASP A 12 9.36 -21.16 0.75
CA ASP A 12 9.89 -21.57 2.06
C ASP A 12 9.69 -20.52 3.18
N ALA A 13 9.29 -19.30 2.83
CA ALA A 13 8.99 -18.21 3.76
C ALA A 13 7.48 -18.01 4.00
N ARG A 14 6.62 -18.80 3.34
CA ARG A 14 5.17 -18.73 3.53
C ARG A 14 4.79 -19.17 4.93
N VAL A 15 3.90 -18.41 5.54
CA VAL A 15 3.37 -18.67 6.88
C VAL A 15 1.86 -18.48 6.89
N GLY A 16 1.14 -19.36 7.59
CA GLY A 16 -0.31 -19.25 7.75
C GLY A 16 -1.07 -19.26 6.42
N SER A 17 -1.84 -18.22 6.14
CA SER A 17 -2.73 -18.16 4.98
C SER A 17 -2.03 -17.97 3.63
N TRP A 18 -0.72 -17.68 3.62
CA TRP A 18 0.00 -17.36 2.38
C TRP A 18 0.07 -18.53 1.39
N ASP A 19 0.16 -19.78 1.86
CA ASP A 19 0.10 -20.94 0.96
C ASP A 19 -1.26 -21.07 0.27
N ALA A 20 -2.34 -20.95 1.04
CA ALA A 20 -3.70 -21.01 0.50
C ALA A 20 -3.97 -19.83 -0.46
N TYR A 21 -3.44 -18.65 -0.16
CA TYR A 21 -3.55 -17.49 -1.03
C TYR A 21 -2.85 -17.74 -2.38
N MET A 22 -1.62 -18.26 -2.38
CA MET A 22 -0.89 -18.54 -3.63
C MET A 22 -1.54 -19.66 -4.45
N GLN A 23 -2.14 -20.66 -3.80
CA GLN A 23 -2.92 -21.68 -4.48
C GLN A 23 -4.19 -21.11 -5.15
N ALA A 24 -4.86 -20.15 -4.50
CA ALA A 24 -6.04 -19.49 -5.06
C ALA A 24 -5.69 -18.54 -6.22
N TRP A 25 -4.50 -17.93 -6.18
CA TRP A 25 -4.03 -16.94 -7.15
C TRP A 25 -2.69 -17.35 -7.77
N PRO A 26 -2.64 -18.45 -8.53
CA PRO A 26 -1.39 -19.03 -9.02
C PRO A 26 -0.63 -18.14 -10.00
N PHE A 27 -1.30 -17.13 -10.59
CA PHE A 27 -0.63 -16.15 -11.44
C PHE A 27 0.34 -15.25 -10.67
N ALA A 28 0.12 -15.08 -9.36
CA ALA A 28 0.96 -14.26 -8.48
C ALA A 28 2.07 -15.07 -7.80
N ASP A 29 2.04 -16.41 -7.90
CA ASP A 29 3.09 -17.30 -7.38
C ASP A 29 4.27 -17.35 -8.37
N ARG A 30 5.12 -16.33 -8.29
CA ARG A 30 6.27 -16.10 -9.18
C ARG A 30 7.51 -15.72 -8.38
N PRO A 31 8.72 -15.84 -8.94
CA PRO A 31 9.93 -15.25 -8.34
C PRO A 31 9.76 -13.74 -8.11
N ALA A 32 10.38 -13.22 -7.04
CA ALA A 32 10.27 -11.79 -6.70
C ALA A 32 10.90 -10.85 -7.74
N ASP A 33 11.81 -11.37 -8.57
CA ASP A 33 12.45 -10.70 -9.70
C ASP A 33 11.76 -10.96 -11.05
N ASP A 34 10.57 -11.61 -11.05
CA ASP A 34 9.77 -11.76 -12.26
C ASP A 34 9.30 -10.37 -12.75
N PRO A 35 9.48 -10.03 -14.04
CA PRO A 35 9.05 -8.75 -14.61
C PRO A 35 7.57 -8.43 -14.41
N TYR A 36 6.74 -9.43 -14.08
CA TYR A 36 5.34 -9.23 -13.68
C TYR A 36 5.18 -8.28 -12.49
N PHE A 37 6.19 -8.14 -11.64
CA PHE A 37 6.19 -7.23 -10.50
C PHE A 37 6.94 -5.92 -10.78
N ASP A 38 7.42 -5.69 -12.00
CA ASP A 38 8.09 -4.43 -12.31
C ASP A 38 7.15 -3.23 -12.12
N LEU A 39 7.73 -2.10 -11.74
CA LEU A 39 6.99 -0.85 -11.66
C LEU A 39 6.54 -0.45 -13.07
N VAL A 40 5.34 0.13 -13.16
CA VAL A 40 4.86 0.69 -14.42
C VAL A 40 5.73 1.88 -14.84
N ASP A 41 5.92 2.06 -16.14
CA ASP A 41 6.65 3.18 -16.70
C ASP A 41 6.17 4.52 -16.12
N GLY A 42 7.11 5.38 -15.72
CA GLY A 42 6.81 6.71 -15.18
C GLY A 42 6.51 6.74 -13.68
N LEU A 43 6.39 5.58 -13.01
CA LEU A 43 6.36 5.52 -11.53
C LEU A 43 7.77 5.55 -10.94
N ASP A 44 8.78 5.14 -11.69
CA ASP A 44 10.20 5.08 -11.30
C ASP A 44 10.91 6.45 -11.31
N ALA A 45 10.23 7.49 -10.79
CA ALA A 45 10.78 8.83 -10.73
C ALA A 45 12.19 8.84 -10.10
N ALA A 46 13.13 9.52 -10.76
CA ALA A 46 14.53 9.56 -10.37
C ALA A 46 14.70 9.89 -8.87
N GLY A 47 15.30 8.97 -8.12
CA GLY A 47 15.60 9.13 -6.70
C GLY A 47 14.53 8.60 -5.72
N ALA A 48 13.43 8.00 -6.20
CA ALA A 48 12.50 7.31 -5.31
C ALA A 48 13.13 6.04 -4.72
N ARG A 49 12.98 5.85 -3.40
CA ARG A 49 13.40 4.61 -2.73
C ARG A 49 12.33 3.55 -2.95
N VAL A 50 12.70 2.41 -3.56
CA VAL A 50 11.80 1.26 -3.69
C VAL A 50 11.97 0.32 -2.49
N VAL A 51 10.87 -0.14 -1.92
CA VAL A 51 10.83 -1.09 -0.81
C VAL A 51 9.92 -2.27 -1.17
N ASP A 52 10.53 -3.44 -1.31
CA ASP A 52 9.80 -4.69 -1.55
C ASP A 52 9.28 -5.25 -0.22
N ALA A 53 8.05 -5.77 -0.22
CA ALA A 53 7.52 -6.48 0.93
C ALA A 53 6.52 -7.58 0.53
N PRO A 54 6.52 -8.72 1.24
CA PRO A 54 5.66 -9.86 0.91
C PRO A 54 4.23 -9.77 1.47
N THR A 55 3.96 -8.79 2.31
CA THR A 55 2.65 -8.55 2.93
C THR A 55 1.89 -7.46 2.20
N PHE A 56 0.56 -7.42 2.31
CA PHE A 56 -0.22 -6.31 1.72
C PHE A 56 0.04 -4.98 2.43
N GLY A 57 -0.06 -4.97 3.75
CA GLY A 57 0.33 -3.83 4.58
C GLY A 57 1.83 -3.59 4.54
N LYS A 58 2.22 -2.30 4.50
CA LYS A 58 3.62 -1.88 4.37
C LYS A 58 4.14 -1.13 5.59
N TRP A 59 3.34 -0.96 6.64
CA TRP A 59 3.74 -0.17 7.79
C TRP A 59 5.02 -0.70 8.44
N ASP A 60 5.12 -2.01 8.68
CA ASP A 60 6.29 -2.63 9.32
C ASP A 60 7.62 -2.38 8.58
N VAL A 61 7.58 -2.23 7.26
CA VAL A 61 8.77 -1.93 6.45
C VAL A 61 8.98 -0.43 6.23
N LEU A 62 7.94 0.39 6.43
CA LEU A 62 8.01 1.85 6.28
C LEU A 62 8.40 2.54 7.58
N ALA A 63 7.88 2.11 8.74
CA ALA A 63 8.11 2.74 10.03
C ALA A 63 9.61 2.93 10.36
N PRO A 64 10.52 1.96 10.09
CA PRO A 64 11.95 2.15 10.32
C PRO A 64 12.61 3.21 9.40
N ILE A 65 11.94 3.59 8.30
CA ILE A 65 12.44 4.54 7.32
C ILE A 65 11.89 5.95 7.59
N VAL A 66 10.62 6.05 7.94
CA VAL A 66 9.91 7.34 8.09
C VAL A 66 9.74 7.79 9.54
N GLY A 67 9.90 6.88 10.50
CA GLY A 67 9.62 7.09 11.93
C GLY A 67 8.18 6.78 12.31
N GLU A 68 7.95 6.45 13.59
CA GLU A 68 6.64 5.98 14.10
C GLU A 68 5.52 7.04 14.04
N ALA A 69 5.86 8.33 14.13
CA ALA A 69 4.91 9.45 14.12
C ALA A 69 5.00 10.28 12.82
N ALA A 70 5.31 9.64 11.70
CA ALA A 70 5.50 10.33 10.42
C ALA A 70 4.21 10.98 9.91
N GLU A 71 4.36 12.07 9.16
CA GLU A 71 3.29 12.63 8.33
C GLU A 71 3.45 12.10 6.90
N LEU A 72 2.45 11.36 6.41
CA LEU A 72 2.53 10.67 5.12
C LEU A 72 1.39 11.07 4.20
N VAL A 73 1.73 11.31 2.94
CA VAL A 73 0.77 11.36 1.83
C VAL A 73 0.80 10.02 1.12
N VAL A 74 -0.36 9.35 1.03
CA VAL A 74 -0.49 7.99 0.50
C VAL A 74 -1.32 7.99 -0.77
N THR A 75 -0.76 7.33 -1.80
CA THR A 75 -1.37 7.09 -3.11
C THR A 75 -1.13 5.63 -3.52
N GLY A 76 -1.81 5.15 -4.57
CA GLY A 76 -1.50 3.87 -5.19
C GLY A 76 -2.62 2.83 -5.15
N VAL A 77 -2.25 1.56 -5.30
CA VAL A 77 -3.19 0.47 -5.56
C VAL A 77 -2.89 -0.82 -4.78
N SER A 78 -3.89 -1.67 -4.50
CA SER A 78 -5.32 -1.32 -4.60
C SER A 78 -5.80 -0.63 -3.31
N THR A 79 -6.77 0.27 -3.42
CA THR A 79 -7.33 1.01 -2.26
C THR A 79 -7.87 0.07 -1.19
N ASP A 80 -8.55 -0.98 -1.63
CA ASP A 80 -9.21 -2.02 -0.84
C ASP A 80 -8.30 -3.17 -0.39
N CYS A 81 -6.99 -3.09 -0.67
CA CYS A 81 -6.01 -4.09 -0.25
C CYS A 81 -4.78 -3.44 0.36
N CYS A 82 -3.75 -3.12 -0.44
CA CYS A 82 -2.45 -2.64 0.04
C CYS A 82 -2.55 -1.26 0.71
N VAL A 83 -3.38 -0.35 0.19
CA VAL A 83 -3.51 1.00 0.76
C VAL A 83 -4.17 0.93 2.13
N VAL A 84 -5.38 0.36 2.24
CA VAL A 84 -6.08 0.23 3.53
C VAL A 84 -5.27 -0.57 4.56
N SER A 85 -4.61 -1.65 4.14
CA SER A 85 -3.76 -2.47 5.03
C SER A 85 -2.48 -1.77 5.47
N THR A 86 -2.10 -0.65 4.83
CA THR A 86 -0.95 0.16 5.23
C THR A 86 -1.39 1.36 6.07
N VAL A 87 -2.46 2.03 5.66
CA VAL A 87 -2.96 3.25 6.28
C VAL A 87 -3.49 2.99 7.69
N LEU A 88 -4.32 1.96 7.88
CA LEU A 88 -4.95 1.73 9.19
C LEU A 88 -3.92 1.36 10.27
N PRO A 89 -2.95 0.43 10.03
CA PRO A 89 -1.91 0.17 11.03
C PRO A 89 -0.98 1.36 11.28
N ALA A 90 -0.65 2.15 10.24
CA ALA A 90 0.17 3.34 10.41
C ALA A 90 -0.54 4.40 11.28
N ALA A 91 -1.83 4.63 11.02
CA ALA A 91 -2.66 5.53 11.81
C ALA A 91 -2.79 5.07 13.27
N ASP A 92 -2.99 3.76 13.50
CA ASP A 92 -3.06 3.17 14.83
C ASP A 92 -1.72 3.27 15.59
N ALA A 93 -0.60 3.17 14.87
CA ALA A 93 0.75 3.37 15.42
C ALA A 93 1.09 4.84 15.72
N GLY A 94 0.28 5.80 15.27
CA GLY A 94 0.43 7.22 15.58
C GLY A 94 0.92 8.10 14.43
N ALA A 95 1.02 7.58 13.20
CA ALA A 95 1.30 8.38 12.02
C ALA A 95 0.09 9.25 11.64
N THR A 96 0.35 10.41 11.03
CA THR A 96 -0.68 11.27 10.44
C THR A 96 -0.71 11.06 8.94
N ILE A 97 -1.86 10.63 8.40
CA ILE A 97 -1.99 10.16 7.04
C ILE A 97 -2.96 11.04 6.25
N THR A 98 -2.51 11.51 5.09
CA THR A 98 -3.38 12.04 4.03
C THR A 98 -3.49 11.01 2.91
N VAL A 99 -4.66 10.43 2.71
CA VAL A 99 -4.93 9.54 1.56
C VAL A 99 -5.46 10.40 0.41
N VAL A 100 -4.78 10.34 -0.74
CA VAL A 100 -5.21 11.05 -1.95
C VAL A 100 -6.16 10.15 -2.74
N ALA A 101 -7.46 10.38 -2.56
CA ALA A 101 -8.53 9.49 -3.01
C ALA A 101 -8.53 9.28 -4.54
N ASP A 102 -8.37 10.35 -5.32
CA ASP A 102 -8.32 10.33 -6.79
C ASP A 102 -6.96 9.92 -7.37
N ALA A 103 -5.94 9.74 -6.51
CA ALA A 103 -4.67 9.09 -6.85
C ALA A 103 -4.59 7.65 -6.31
N CYS A 104 -5.73 7.10 -5.88
CA CYS A 104 -5.91 5.72 -5.46
C CYS A 104 -6.91 5.02 -6.39
N ALA A 105 -6.76 3.70 -6.57
CA ALA A 105 -7.75 2.90 -7.29
C ALA A 105 -7.97 1.54 -6.60
N GLY A 106 -9.23 1.16 -6.39
CA GLY A 106 -9.60 -0.15 -5.82
C GLY A 106 -9.76 -1.22 -6.91
N SER A 107 -9.95 -2.47 -6.48
CA SER A 107 -10.22 -3.59 -7.39
C SER A 107 -11.51 -3.41 -8.20
N THR A 108 -12.49 -2.70 -7.63
CA THR A 108 -13.66 -2.15 -8.32
C THR A 108 -13.96 -0.74 -7.77
N PRO A 109 -14.80 0.07 -8.44
CA PRO A 109 -15.25 1.35 -7.89
C PRO A 109 -15.95 1.23 -6.53
N GLU A 110 -16.74 0.17 -6.31
CA GLU A 110 -17.44 -0.09 -5.06
C GLU A 110 -16.46 -0.45 -3.94
N ASN A 111 -15.48 -1.31 -4.22
CA ASN A 111 -14.46 -1.67 -3.25
C ASN A 111 -13.56 -0.49 -2.90
N HIS A 112 -13.23 0.36 -3.88
CA HIS A 112 -12.53 1.62 -3.67
C HIS A 112 -13.30 2.52 -2.69
N ALA A 113 -14.60 2.75 -2.96
CA ALA A 113 -15.44 3.59 -2.10
C ALA A 113 -15.58 3.02 -0.68
N ALA A 114 -15.75 1.70 -0.54
CA ALA A 114 -15.83 1.04 0.76
C ALA A 114 -14.54 1.20 1.58
N ALA A 115 -13.37 1.04 0.95
CA ALA A 115 -12.09 1.21 1.61
C ALA A 115 -11.84 2.66 2.04
N LEU A 116 -12.15 3.63 1.18
CA LEU A 116 -12.11 5.05 1.54
C LEU A 116 -13.06 5.37 2.70
N GLN A 117 -14.28 4.84 2.68
CA GLN A 117 -15.24 5.02 3.77
C GLN A 117 -14.65 4.55 5.10
N VAL A 118 -14.06 3.35 5.17
CA VAL A 118 -13.46 2.82 6.41
C VAL A 118 -12.28 3.68 6.87
N MET A 119 -11.36 4.03 5.96
CA MET A 119 -10.21 4.88 6.31
C MET A 119 -10.64 6.28 6.78
N GLY A 120 -11.72 6.83 6.20
CA GLY A 120 -12.29 8.12 6.60
C GLY A 120 -12.91 8.16 8.00
N LEU A 121 -13.03 7.02 8.70
CA LEU A 121 -13.52 6.94 10.09
C LEU A 121 -12.41 7.17 11.14
N TYR A 122 -11.18 7.47 10.72
CA TYR A 122 -10.01 7.63 11.60
C TYR A 122 -9.52 9.09 11.82
N PRO A 123 -10.35 10.16 11.80
CA PRO A 123 -9.84 11.48 12.15
C PRO A 123 -9.45 11.57 13.65
N PRO A 124 -8.39 12.35 14.00
CA PRO A 124 -7.58 13.17 13.10
C PRO A 124 -6.45 12.42 12.38
N GLN A 125 -6.22 11.14 12.68
CA GLN A 125 -5.09 10.36 12.17
C GLN A 125 -5.14 10.18 10.65
N VAL A 126 -6.32 10.05 10.05
CA VAL A 126 -6.50 9.89 8.60
C VAL A 126 -7.40 10.99 8.04
N THR A 127 -6.92 11.68 7.02
CA THR A 127 -7.70 12.61 6.21
C THR A 127 -7.75 12.14 4.75
N LEU A 128 -8.92 12.20 4.12
CA LEU A 128 -9.06 11.95 2.69
C LEU A 128 -9.02 13.30 1.95
N ARG A 129 -8.24 13.38 0.87
CA ARG A 129 -8.14 14.56 0.00
C ARG A 129 -8.07 14.15 -1.47
N THR A 130 -8.28 15.10 -2.35
CA THR A 130 -7.99 15.00 -3.79
C THR A 130 -6.57 15.49 -4.08
N ALA A 131 -6.03 15.14 -5.25
CA ALA A 131 -4.71 15.58 -5.68
C ALA A 131 -4.64 17.12 -5.76
N ALA A 132 -5.74 17.76 -6.17
CA ALA A 132 -5.84 19.22 -6.21
C ALA A 132 -5.69 19.84 -4.80
N GLU A 133 -6.36 19.28 -3.79
CA GLU A 133 -6.33 19.78 -2.39
C GLU A 133 -4.99 19.55 -1.66
N VAL A 134 -4.08 18.78 -2.25
CA VAL A 134 -2.73 18.51 -1.71
C VAL A 134 -1.65 19.32 -2.46
N ALA A 135 -1.95 19.78 -3.68
CA ALA A 135 -1.02 20.58 -4.49
C ALA A 135 -1.02 22.08 -4.12
N ASP A 136 -2.00 22.53 -3.34
CA ASP A 136 -2.14 23.88 -2.79
C ASP A 136 -1.38 24.04 -1.46
#